data_AF-A0A135SXA3-F1
#
_entry.id   AF-A0A135SXA3-F1
#
_cell.length_a   1.000
_cell.length_b   1.000
_cell.length_c   1.000
_cell.angle_alpha   90.00
_cell.angle_beta   90.00
_cell.angle_gamma   90.00
#
_symmetry.space_group_name_H-M   'P 1'
#
loop_
_entity.id
_entity.type
_entity.pdbx_description
1 polymer ?
#
loop_
_entity_poly.entity_id
_entity_poly.type
_entity_poly.pdbx_seq_one_letter_code
_entity_poly.pdbx_strand_id
1 'polypeptide(L)'
;MLGKPALTSKADLPGVQNRFEDFMGDHIRQTNFTHFVGLFYPRHRLLVWAYEQEIRACGFRGAQPYWDWSLDSGSADDFFHSPVFDTKTGFGGNGEFLPFNSSGVSPQLPITDGKIPSTIADRSGGGCIHDGPFFNMTIHMGPGASTAYHAQCVRRDFVPSYFMSVASPEAVSTSMNHPDFGSFTRQTELAVHGAGHSGVGGLYGVLTDAYASPGDPLFYLHHANMDRLWWSWQSKNLSSRLTDISGPIIANDWLNEKGRNVTLDGTVFVGTTVNVTMPIRDVMDIRKSLGYINHFTTTMMPTPEPPQPPRRPACTLCKVRKVKCDRDSPCMNCVKSGVDCIQRTNAKTRDRKKPTIELQRKLDLCERMIQQLSAMKRSPEVIGTRHSGGGEANEEIQPLDASLGKLVIDEGSVRFTDNTLWAAIFDEASYAQKVVSTFMSHSF
;
A
#
# COMPACT_ATOMS: atom_id res chain seq x y z
N MET A 1 1.41 17.30 5.23
CA MET A 1 1.63 17.87 3.88
C MET A 1 0.77 19.10 3.60
N LEU A 2 -0.56 19.04 3.75
CA LEU A 2 -1.46 20.17 3.43
C LEU A 2 -1.09 21.48 4.16
N GLY A 3 -0.59 21.41 5.40
CA GLY A 3 -0.12 22.58 6.16
C GLY A 3 1.34 22.97 5.95
N LYS A 4 2.10 22.29 5.09
CA LYS A 4 3.50 22.63 4.78
C LYS A 4 3.56 23.37 3.43
N PRO A 5 4.35 24.46 3.31
CA PRO A 5 4.45 25.20 2.05
C PRO A 5 5.02 24.33 0.94
N ALA A 6 4.59 24.58 -0.31
CA ALA A 6 5.13 23.93 -1.49
C ALA A 6 6.65 24.10 -1.60
N LEU A 7 7.28 23.13 -2.24
CA LEU A 7 8.72 23.12 -2.50
C LEU A 7 9.06 23.57 -3.93
N THR A 8 8.12 23.35 -4.85
CA THR A 8 8.26 23.80 -6.23
C THR A 8 8.08 25.30 -6.33
N SER A 9 8.85 25.93 -7.21
CA SER A 9 8.72 27.36 -7.45
C SER A 9 7.39 27.69 -8.13
N LYS A 10 6.84 28.87 -7.84
CA LYS A 10 5.67 29.40 -8.56
C LYS A 10 5.96 29.68 -10.05
N ALA A 11 7.22 29.75 -10.46
CA ALA A 11 7.59 29.88 -11.87
C ALA A 11 7.36 28.55 -12.62
N ASP A 12 7.62 27.42 -11.96
CA ASP A 12 7.44 26.09 -12.55
C ASP A 12 6.00 25.58 -12.44
N LEU A 13 5.37 25.82 -11.28
CA LEU A 13 3.98 25.47 -10.98
C LEU A 13 3.25 26.69 -10.37
N PRO A 14 2.61 27.55 -11.18
CA PRO A 14 1.99 28.79 -10.69
C PRO A 14 0.91 28.60 -9.61
N GLY A 15 0.14 27.52 -9.69
CA GLY A 15 -0.94 27.21 -8.76
C GLY A 15 -0.50 26.58 -7.43
N VAL A 16 0.70 25.98 -7.35
CA VAL A 16 1.08 25.08 -6.25
C VAL A 16 1.11 25.76 -4.87
N GLN A 17 0.38 25.27 -3.88
CA GLN A 17 0.32 25.91 -2.55
C GLN A 17 1.08 25.15 -1.46
N ASN A 18 1.02 23.83 -1.49
CA ASN A 18 1.49 22.98 -0.39
C ASN A 18 2.21 21.73 -0.91
N ARG A 19 2.82 20.96 0.01
CA ARG A 19 3.57 19.74 -0.35
C ARG A 19 2.75 18.65 -1.02
N PHE A 20 1.45 18.60 -0.75
CA PHE A 20 0.55 17.65 -1.41
C PHE A 20 0.38 18.04 -2.87
N GLU A 21 0.21 19.34 -3.13
CA GLU A 21 0.08 19.85 -4.49
C GLU A 21 1.36 19.79 -5.33
N ASP A 22 2.55 19.71 -4.71
CA ASP A 22 3.78 19.44 -5.47
C ASP A 22 3.68 18.09 -6.22
N PHE A 23 3.11 17.04 -5.59
CA PHE A 23 2.89 15.74 -6.23
C PHE A 23 1.80 15.80 -7.31
N MET A 24 0.73 16.56 -7.06
CA MET A 24 -0.31 16.81 -8.07
C MET A 24 0.27 17.53 -9.29
N GLY A 25 1.07 18.59 -9.09
CA GLY A 25 1.68 19.34 -10.17
C GLY A 25 2.74 18.54 -10.94
N ASP A 26 3.55 17.73 -10.24
CA ASP A 26 4.46 16.78 -10.88
C ASP A 26 3.72 15.80 -11.80
N HIS A 27 2.62 15.23 -11.32
CA HIS A 27 1.79 14.34 -12.11
C HIS A 27 1.21 15.04 -13.35
N ILE A 28 0.62 16.23 -13.18
CA ILE A 28 0.10 17.05 -14.30
C ILE A 28 1.17 17.24 -15.39
N ARG A 29 2.41 17.55 -15.00
CA ARG A 29 3.53 17.79 -15.93
C ARG A 29 4.00 16.53 -16.65
N GLN A 30 3.82 15.35 -16.04
CA GLN A 30 4.36 14.08 -16.54
C GLN A 30 3.30 13.14 -17.13
N THR A 31 1.99 13.47 -17.07
CA THR A 31 0.89 12.59 -17.51
C THR A 31 1.13 11.97 -18.88
N ASN A 32 1.49 12.77 -19.89
CA ASN A 32 1.68 12.33 -21.28
C ASN A 32 2.89 11.40 -21.50
N PHE A 33 3.80 11.34 -20.53
CA PHE A 33 4.99 10.49 -20.56
C PHE A 33 4.89 9.29 -19.61
N THR A 34 3.79 9.19 -18.87
CA THR A 34 3.60 8.20 -17.80
C THR A 34 2.42 7.26 -18.06
N HIS A 35 1.40 7.70 -18.79
CA HIS A 35 0.20 6.90 -19.05
C HIS A 35 0.21 6.30 -20.46
N PHE A 36 -0.31 5.07 -20.57
CA PHE A 36 -0.35 4.24 -21.77
C PHE A 36 1.03 4.02 -22.39
N VAL A 37 2.04 3.84 -21.53
CA VAL A 37 3.45 3.64 -21.84
C VAL A 37 4.04 2.56 -20.94
N GLY A 38 5.24 2.06 -21.25
CA GLY A 38 5.95 1.11 -20.40
C GLY A 38 6.45 1.68 -19.05
N LEU A 39 6.39 3.00 -18.86
CA LEU A 39 6.80 3.68 -17.63
C LEU A 39 5.71 3.74 -16.56
N PHE A 40 4.46 3.37 -16.88
CA PHE A 40 3.31 3.54 -15.99
C PHE A 40 3.57 3.01 -14.57
N TYR A 41 3.87 1.71 -14.44
CA TYR A 41 4.11 1.09 -13.15
C TYR A 41 5.38 1.58 -12.44
N PRO A 42 6.57 1.62 -13.08
CA PRO A 42 7.77 2.15 -12.45
C PRO A 42 7.59 3.59 -11.93
N ARG A 43 6.94 4.46 -12.70
CA ARG A 43 6.65 5.83 -12.24
C ARG A 43 5.73 5.80 -11.04
N HIS A 44 4.58 5.16 -11.13
CA HIS A 44 3.59 5.22 -10.04
C HIS A 44 4.10 4.59 -8.74
N ARG A 45 4.88 3.49 -8.82
CA ARG A 45 5.61 2.94 -7.67
C ARG A 45 6.51 3.99 -7.02
N LEU A 46 7.33 4.69 -7.82
CA LEU A 46 8.20 5.73 -7.29
C LEU A 46 7.41 6.92 -6.72
N LEU A 47 6.29 7.29 -7.34
CA LEU A 47 5.42 8.36 -6.85
C LEU A 47 4.84 8.04 -5.47
N VAL A 48 4.26 6.84 -5.30
CA VAL A 48 3.67 6.40 -4.04
C VAL A 48 4.75 6.23 -2.97
N TRP A 49 5.93 5.71 -3.31
CA TRP A 49 7.07 5.67 -2.40
C TRP A 49 7.49 7.06 -1.93
N ALA A 50 7.62 8.01 -2.85
CA ALA A 50 7.99 9.39 -2.56
C ALA A 50 6.96 10.09 -1.67
N TYR A 51 5.68 9.86 -1.94
CA TYR A 51 4.57 10.33 -1.11
C TYR A 51 4.67 9.76 0.31
N GLU A 52 4.95 8.46 0.44
CA GLU A 52 5.15 7.81 1.74
C GLU A 52 6.31 8.47 2.52
N GLN A 53 7.42 8.77 1.86
CA GLN A 53 8.55 9.45 2.51
C GLN A 53 8.15 10.84 3.04
N GLU A 54 7.37 11.60 2.28
CA GLU A 54 6.93 12.95 2.70
C GLU A 54 5.92 12.89 3.87
N ILE A 55 4.98 11.92 3.89
CA ILE A 55 4.11 11.75 5.05
C ILE A 55 4.88 11.25 6.29
N ARG A 56 5.90 10.41 6.11
CA ARG A 56 6.81 10.01 7.21
C ARG A 56 7.57 11.22 7.76
N ALA A 57 8.03 12.12 6.89
CA ALA A 57 8.63 13.40 7.29
C ALA A 57 7.61 14.37 7.95
N CYS A 58 6.31 14.08 7.88
CA CYS A 58 5.27 14.76 8.67
C CYS A 58 4.95 14.04 10.00
N GLY A 59 5.69 12.98 10.36
CA GLY A 59 5.52 12.23 11.61
C GLY A 59 4.69 10.95 11.47
N PHE A 60 4.26 10.57 10.26
CA PHE A 60 3.57 9.29 10.04
C PHE A 60 4.52 8.12 10.31
N ARG A 61 4.09 7.18 11.16
CA ARG A 61 4.88 5.99 11.54
C ARG A 61 4.35 4.69 10.95
N GLY A 62 3.17 4.71 10.35
CA GLY A 62 2.57 3.55 9.69
C GLY A 62 3.25 3.22 8.36
N ALA A 63 2.66 2.30 7.62
CA ALA A 63 2.98 2.05 6.22
C ALA A 63 1.90 2.67 5.33
N GLN A 64 2.24 3.02 4.09
CA GLN A 64 1.26 3.46 3.10
C GLN A 64 0.13 2.41 2.96
N PRO A 65 -1.13 2.75 3.26
CA PRO A 65 -2.23 1.81 3.08
C PRO A 65 -2.61 1.70 1.59
N TYR A 66 -3.33 0.63 1.25
CA TYR A 66 -3.86 0.39 -0.09
C TYR A 66 -5.36 0.11 -0.04
N TRP A 67 -6.06 0.38 -1.14
CA TRP A 67 -7.49 0.05 -1.28
C TRP A 67 -7.65 -1.25 -2.07
N ASP A 68 -8.05 -2.33 -1.40
CA ASP A 68 -8.37 -3.60 -2.06
C ASP A 68 -9.76 -3.56 -2.70
N TRP A 69 -9.82 -3.26 -4.00
CA TRP A 69 -11.08 -3.05 -4.68
C TRP A 69 -12.00 -4.27 -4.70
N SER A 70 -11.42 -5.49 -4.70
CA SER A 70 -12.22 -6.72 -4.82
C SER A 70 -13.09 -6.99 -3.60
N LEU A 71 -12.81 -6.33 -2.47
CA LEU A 71 -13.64 -6.41 -1.27
C LEU A 71 -14.88 -5.53 -1.35
N ASP A 72 -14.86 -4.50 -2.20
CA ASP A 72 -15.90 -3.48 -2.27
C ASP A 72 -16.64 -3.50 -3.63
N SER A 73 -16.39 -4.53 -4.46
CA SER A 73 -16.91 -4.64 -5.83
C SER A 73 -18.07 -5.64 -5.98
N GLY A 74 -18.51 -6.28 -4.88
CA GLY A 74 -19.55 -7.32 -4.93
C GLY A 74 -20.94 -6.76 -5.24
N SER A 75 -21.23 -5.56 -4.76
CA SER A 75 -22.48 -4.86 -4.95
C SER A 75 -22.28 -3.34 -4.81
N ALA A 76 -23.28 -2.56 -5.21
CA ALA A 76 -23.26 -1.12 -4.95
C ALA A 76 -23.24 -0.82 -3.44
N ASP A 77 -23.88 -1.67 -2.63
CA ASP A 77 -23.88 -1.54 -1.17
C ASP A 77 -22.48 -1.74 -0.58
N ASP A 78 -21.74 -2.75 -1.05
CA ASP A 78 -20.34 -2.97 -0.64
C ASP A 78 -19.46 -1.76 -0.98
N PHE A 79 -19.66 -1.17 -2.16
CA PHE A 79 -18.96 0.05 -2.56
C PHE A 79 -19.25 1.21 -1.61
N PHE A 80 -20.52 1.53 -1.36
CA PHE A 80 -20.88 2.65 -0.48
C PHE A 80 -20.49 2.42 0.99
N HIS A 81 -20.42 1.17 1.44
CA HIS A 81 -20.01 0.79 2.80
C HIS A 81 -18.52 0.50 2.95
N SER A 82 -17.71 0.72 1.90
CA SER A 82 -16.27 0.57 1.98
C SER A 82 -15.71 1.41 3.15
N PRO A 83 -14.84 0.84 4.01
CA PRO A 83 -14.21 1.59 5.09
C PRO A 83 -13.32 2.74 4.57
N VAL A 84 -12.95 2.70 3.28
CA VAL A 84 -12.24 3.78 2.62
C VAL A 84 -13.06 5.09 2.63
N PHE A 85 -14.39 4.99 2.60
CA PHE A 85 -15.28 6.15 2.61
C PHE A 85 -15.79 6.54 4.01
N ASP A 86 -15.32 5.87 5.07
CA ASP A 86 -15.69 6.22 6.44
C ASP A 86 -15.30 7.68 6.76
N THR A 87 -16.20 8.39 7.45
CA THR A 87 -16.07 9.83 7.67
C THR A 87 -15.14 10.20 8.84
N LYS A 88 -14.63 9.22 9.59
CA LYS A 88 -13.71 9.46 10.71
C LYS A 88 -12.33 8.89 10.48
N THR A 89 -12.30 7.65 9.99
CA THR A 89 -11.09 6.84 9.84
C THR A 89 -10.70 6.65 8.37
N GLY A 90 -11.63 6.88 7.45
CA GLY A 90 -11.41 6.85 6.01
C GLY A 90 -11.14 8.23 5.40
N PHE A 91 -11.49 8.36 4.13
CA PHE A 91 -11.20 9.51 3.27
C PHE A 91 -12.44 10.35 2.94
N GLY A 92 -13.53 10.16 3.69
CA GLY A 92 -14.83 10.77 3.42
C GLY A 92 -15.56 10.11 2.25
N GLY A 93 -16.85 10.43 2.14
CA GLY A 93 -17.77 9.88 1.18
C GLY A 93 -17.81 10.63 -0.15
N ASN A 94 -19.02 10.77 -0.68
CA ASN A 94 -19.29 11.28 -2.01
C ASN A 94 -19.40 12.82 -2.03
N GLY A 95 -19.43 13.40 -3.23
CA GLY A 95 -19.82 14.78 -3.44
C GLY A 95 -21.33 14.98 -3.47
N GLU A 96 -21.77 16.23 -3.29
CA GLU A 96 -23.16 16.63 -3.55
C GLU A 96 -23.58 16.25 -4.98
N PHE A 97 -24.82 15.78 -5.18
CA PHE A 97 -25.26 15.39 -6.53
C PHE A 97 -25.38 16.60 -7.45
N LEU A 98 -24.68 16.56 -8.59
CA LEU A 98 -24.80 17.56 -9.65
C LEU A 98 -25.37 16.90 -10.90
N PRO A 99 -26.50 17.35 -11.47
CA PRO A 99 -27.03 16.78 -12.72
C PRO A 99 -26.09 17.06 -13.91
N PHE A 100 -26.12 16.19 -14.92
CA PHE A 100 -25.35 16.41 -16.14
C PHE A 100 -25.77 17.71 -16.82
N ASN A 101 -24.81 18.60 -17.07
CA ASN A 101 -25.04 19.87 -17.74
C ASN A 101 -24.38 19.90 -19.13
N SER A 102 -25.16 19.62 -20.17
CA SER A 102 -24.74 19.71 -21.58
C SER A 102 -24.39 21.12 -22.04
N SER A 103 -24.72 22.16 -21.26
CA SER A 103 -24.49 23.57 -21.60
C SER A 103 -23.08 24.06 -21.21
N GLY A 104 -22.23 23.20 -20.63
CA GLY A 104 -20.82 23.51 -20.36
C GLY A 104 -20.57 24.52 -19.25
N VAL A 105 -21.56 24.81 -18.41
CA VAL A 105 -21.43 25.75 -17.28
C VAL A 105 -20.99 25.02 -16.03
N SER A 106 -20.05 25.65 -15.31
CA SER A 106 -19.46 25.29 -14.02
C SER A 106 -20.27 24.28 -13.17
N PRO A 107 -19.64 23.23 -12.65
CA PRO A 107 -18.19 23.00 -12.70
C PRO A 107 -17.72 22.50 -14.07
N GLN A 108 -16.53 22.94 -14.48
CA GLN A 108 -15.87 22.41 -15.67
C GLN A 108 -15.67 20.90 -15.51
N LEU A 109 -15.99 20.14 -16.55
CA LEU A 109 -15.67 18.73 -16.61
C LEU A 109 -14.14 18.56 -16.58
N PRO A 110 -13.61 17.61 -15.78
CA PRO A 110 -12.29 17.07 -16.01
C PRO A 110 -12.14 16.68 -17.48
N ILE A 111 -10.95 16.86 -18.07
CA ILE A 111 -10.68 16.32 -19.40
C ILE A 111 -10.70 14.80 -19.25
N THR A 112 -11.83 14.18 -19.60
CA THR A 112 -12.00 12.73 -19.62
C THR A 112 -11.80 12.23 -21.04
N ASP A 113 -11.13 11.10 -21.22
CA ASP A 113 -11.00 10.43 -22.53
C ASP A 113 -12.35 9.81 -23.01
N GLY A 114 -13.49 10.38 -22.62
CA GLY A 114 -14.83 9.86 -22.95
C GLY A 114 -15.17 8.52 -22.29
N LYS A 115 -14.43 8.10 -21.25
CA LYS A 115 -14.59 6.78 -20.61
C LYS A 115 -15.87 6.62 -19.79
N ILE A 116 -16.43 7.71 -19.26
CA ILE A 116 -17.68 7.72 -18.50
C ILE A 116 -18.77 8.36 -19.35
N PRO A 117 -19.76 7.58 -19.84
CA PRO A 117 -20.94 8.14 -20.48
C PRO A 117 -21.66 9.14 -19.57
N SER A 118 -22.07 10.27 -20.14
CA SER A 118 -22.84 11.30 -19.42
C SER A 118 -24.20 10.82 -18.92
N THR A 119 -24.64 9.63 -19.36
CA THR A 119 -25.93 9.01 -19.04
C THR A 119 -25.82 7.81 -18.09
N ILE A 120 -24.69 7.61 -17.40
CA ILE A 120 -24.63 6.55 -16.39
C ILE A 120 -25.64 6.85 -15.27
N ALA A 121 -26.57 5.91 -15.07
CA ALA A 121 -27.77 6.10 -14.28
C ALA A 121 -27.54 6.08 -12.77
N ASP A 122 -26.52 5.38 -12.28
CA ASP A 122 -26.24 5.22 -10.84
C ASP A 122 -25.19 6.21 -10.32
N ARG A 123 -24.85 7.21 -11.13
CA ARG A 123 -24.02 8.32 -10.70
C ARG A 123 -24.72 9.08 -9.58
N SER A 124 -24.02 9.30 -8.48
CA SER A 124 -24.65 9.77 -7.23
C SER A 124 -24.02 11.02 -6.61
N GLY A 125 -23.04 11.65 -7.28
CA GLY A 125 -22.38 12.85 -6.77
C GLY A 125 -22.13 13.90 -7.84
N GLY A 126 -20.93 14.49 -7.78
CA GLY A 126 -20.41 15.44 -8.77
C GLY A 126 -19.90 16.72 -8.15
N GLY A 127 -20.40 17.10 -6.99
CA GLY A 127 -20.05 18.30 -6.24
C GLY A 127 -18.88 18.08 -5.29
N CYS A 128 -18.66 19.07 -4.41
CA CYS A 128 -17.65 18.99 -3.37
C CYS A 128 -17.97 17.86 -2.39
N ILE A 129 -16.95 17.16 -1.90
CA ILE A 129 -17.10 16.29 -0.73
C ILE A 129 -17.56 17.13 0.46
N HIS A 130 -18.52 16.61 1.24
CA HIS A 130 -19.19 17.35 2.31
C HIS A 130 -18.98 16.73 3.71
N ASP A 131 -18.25 15.62 3.79
CA ASP A 131 -17.91 14.93 5.03
C ASP A 131 -16.48 14.37 5.02
N GLY A 132 -16.07 13.76 6.13
CA GLY A 132 -14.77 13.13 6.26
C GLY A 132 -13.62 14.10 6.56
N PRO A 133 -12.39 13.60 6.76
CA PRO A 133 -11.23 14.42 7.12
C PRO A 133 -10.82 15.45 6.06
N PHE A 134 -11.30 15.29 4.83
CA PHE A 134 -10.90 16.10 3.67
C PHE A 134 -12.01 17.04 3.15
N PHE A 135 -13.18 17.11 3.80
CA PHE A 135 -14.33 17.88 3.27
C PHE A 135 -14.02 19.34 2.91
N ASN A 136 -13.12 19.98 3.66
CA ASN A 136 -12.74 21.39 3.46
C ASN A 136 -11.41 21.54 2.68
N MET A 137 -10.95 20.48 2.03
CA MET A 137 -9.72 20.50 1.25
C MET A 137 -9.92 21.28 -0.05
N THR A 138 -9.01 22.22 -0.31
CA THR A 138 -8.95 23.00 -1.55
C THR A 138 -7.68 22.66 -2.30
N ILE A 139 -7.80 22.41 -3.60
CA ILE A 139 -6.69 22.25 -4.54
C ILE A 139 -6.63 23.46 -5.49
N HIS A 140 -5.45 23.80 -5.99
CA HIS A 140 -5.23 25.08 -6.70
C HIS A 140 -4.70 24.94 -8.14
N MET A 141 -4.79 23.73 -8.71
CA MET A 141 -4.41 23.42 -10.09
C MET A 141 -5.49 22.52 -10.73
N GLY A 142 -5.35 22.29 -12.04
CA GLY A 142 -6.38 21.65 -12.85
C GLY A 142 -7.59 22.57 -13.11
N PRO A 143 -8.62 22.07 -13.82
CA PRO A 143 -8.71 20.73 -14.40
C PRO A 143 -7.72 20.52 -15.58
N GLY A 144 -7.48 19.26 -15.91
CA GLY A 144 -6.59 18.83 -16.99
C GLY A 144 -5.14 19.25 -16.76
N ALA A 145 -4.46 19.59 -17.85
CA ALA A 145 -3.02 19.92 -17.84
C ALA A 145 -2.68 21.30 -17.23
N SER A 146 -3.65 22.06 -16.71
CA SER A 146 -3.43 23.42 -16.22
C SER A 146 -2.71 23.41 -14.87
N THR A 147 -1.55 24.09 -14.81
CA THR A 147 -0.83 24.39 -13.57
C THR A 147 -1.06 25.83 -13.10
N ALA A 148 -1.92 26.59 -13.78
CA ALA A 148 -2.29 27.94 -13.36
C ALA A 148 -3.10 27.90 -12.05
N TYR A 149 -3.05 28.99 -11.27
CA TYR A 149 -3.81 29.10 -10.04
C TYR A 149 -5.32 29.03 -10.32
N HIS A 150 -5.97 27.99 -9.81
CA HIS A 150 -7.41 27.80 -9.87
C HIS A 150 -7.87 27.04 -8.63
N ALA A 151 -8.40 27.76 -7.64
CA ALA A 151 -8.88 27.19 -6.39
C ALA A 151 -10.21 26.45 -6.58
N GLN A 152 -10.27 25.20 -6.15
CA GLN A 152 -11.48 24.37 -6.18
C GLN A 152 -11.51 23.38 -5.02
N CYS A 153 -12.71 23.02 -4.57
CA CYS A 153 -12.89 21.90 -3.64
C CYS A 153 -12.54 20.56 -4.31
N VAL A 154 -12.21 19.56 -3.52
CA VAL A 154 -12.17 18.18 -4.01
C VAL A 154 -13.59 17.70 -4.29
N ARG A 155 -13.83 17.19 -5.50
CA ARG A 155 -15.13 16.67 -5.94
C ARG A 155 -15.08 15.16 -6.12
N ARG A 156 -16.18 14.49 -5.82
CA ARG A 156 -16.39 13.05 -6.06
C ARG A 156 -17.77 12.81 -6.63
N ASP A 157 -17.87 11.79 -7.46
CA ASP A 157 -19.02 11.52 -8.28
C ASP A 157 -19.19 10.02 -8.46
N PHE A 158 -19.56 9.34 -7.37
CA PHE A 158 -19.51 7.89 -7.31
C PHE A 158 -20.33 7.23 -8.42
N VAL A 159 -19.71 6.22 -9.05
CA VAL A 159 -20.27 5.37 -10.10
C VAL A 159 -20.03 3.89 -9.75
N PRO A 160 -20.82 3.30 -8.84
CA PRO A 160 -20.64 1.93 -8.36
C PRO A 160 -20.66 0.89 -9.49
N SER A 161 -21.56 1.03 -10.47
CA SER A 161 -21.67 0.10 -11.61
C SER A 161 -20.38 0.00 -12.42
N TYR A 162 -19.74 1.15 -12.68
CA TYR A 162 -18.45 1.19 -13.36
C TYR A 162 -17.37 0.54 -12.49
N PHE A 163 -17.29 0.93 -11.21
CA PHE A 163 -16.33 0.36 -10.26
C PHE A 163 -16.40 -1.18 -10.26
N MET A 164 -17.58 -1.73 -10.04
CA MET A 164 -17.82 -3.17 -9.99
C MET A 164 -17.41 -3.87 -11.29
N SER A 165 -17.65 -3.23 -12.45
CA SER A 165 -17.34 -3.83 -13.76
C SER A 165 -15.84 -3.99 -14.04
N VAL A 166 -14.98 -3.16 -13.42
CA VAL A 166 -13.53 -3.17 -13.68
C VAL A 166 -12.70 -3.59 -12.47
N ALA A 167 -13.31 -3.70 -11.29
CA ALA A 167 -12.62 -4.01 -10.04
C ALA A 167 -12.99 -5.37 -9.44
N SER A 168 -13.79 -6.17 -10.15
CA SER A 168 -14.21 -7.49 -9.68
C SER A 168 -13.03 -8.44 -9.45
N PRO A 169 -13.19 -9.47 -8.60
CA PRO A 169 -12.19 -10.54 -8.45
C PRO A 169 -11.74 -11.15 -9.79
N GLU A 170 -12.66 -11.27 -10.76
CA GLU A 170 -12.38 -11.77 -12.10
C GLU A 170 -11.52 -10.79 -12.91
N ALA A 171 -11.76 -9.48 -12.80
CA ALA A 171 -10.95 -8.45 -13.44
C ALA A 171 -9.51 -8.43 -12.87
N VAL A 172 -9.38 -8.57 -11.55
CA VAL A 172 -8.09 -8.72 -10.86
C VAL A 172 -7.39 -10.02 -11.27
N SER A 173 -8.11 -11.15 -11.32
CA SER A 173 -7.58 -12.44 -11.74
C SER A 173 -7.08 -12.40 -13.19
N THR A 174 -7.86 -11.82 -14.10
CA THR A 174 -7.49 -11.61 -15.51
C THR A 174 -6.21 -10.81 -15.63
N SER A 175 -6.12 -9.70 -14.90
CA SER A 175 -4.91 -8.88 -14.82
C SER A 175 -3.69 -9.70 -14.39
N MET A 176 -3.87 -10.57 -13.40
CA MET A 176 -2.80 -11.39 -12.82
C MET A 176 -2.32 -12.54 -13.71
N ASN A 177 -3.01 -12.83 -14.82
CA ASN A 177 -2.70 -13.94 -15.73
C ASN A 177 -1.97 -13.50 -17.02
N HIS A 178 -1.67 -12.21 -17.18
CA HIS A 178 -0.87 -11.75 -18.31
C HIS A 178 0.55 -12.36 -18.29
N PRO A 179 1.06 -12.82 -19.45
CA PRO A 179 2.32 -13.57 -19.51
C PRO A 179 3.56 -12.69 -19.31
N ASP A 180 3.52 -11.45 -19.80
CA ASP A 180 4.65 -10.50 -19.84
C ASP A 180 4.25 -9.12 -19.32
N PHE A 181 5.25 -8.29 -18.99
CA PHE A 181 5.02 -6.95 -18.43
C PHE A 181 4.24 -6.05 -19.38
N GLY A 182 4.50 -6.10 -20.69
CA GLY A 182 3.90 -5.22 -21.68
C GLY A 182 2.39 -5.43 -21.81
N SER A 183 1.98 -6.70 -21.89
CA SER A 183 0.55 -7.06 -21.90
C SER A 183 -0.10 -6.80 -20.53
N PHE A 184 0.60 -7.06 -19.43
CA PHE A 184 0.13 -6.75 -18.07
C PHE A 184 -0.13 -5.24 -17.88
N THR A 185 0.83 -4.38 -18.21
CA THR A 185 0.70 -2.93 -18.02
C THR A 185 -0.38 -2.33 -18.90
N ARG A 186 -0.47 -2.75 -20.16
CA ARG A 186 -1.49 -2.26 -21.09
C ARG A 186 -2.89 -2.62 -20.60
N GLN A 187 -3.11 -3.87 -20.18
CA GLN A 187 -4.43 -4.32 -19.77
C GLN A 187 -4.85 -3.71 -18.43
N THR A 188 -3.96 -3.69 -17.45
CA THR A 188 -4.29 -3.19 -16.11
C THR A 188 -4.60 -1.69 -16.10
N GLU A 189 -3.90 -0.90 -16.92
CA GLU A 189 -4.17 0.54 -17.07
C GLU A 189 -5.52 0.83 -17.76
N LEU A 190 -6.00 -0.10 -18.61
CA LEU A 190 -7.32 -0.01 -19.24
C LEU A 190 -8.46 -0.56 -18.35
N ALA A 191 -8.15 -1.45 -17.43
CA ALA A 191 -9.13 -2.16 -16.60
C ALA A 191 -9.12 -1.66 -15.15
N VAL A 192 -8.48 -2.40 -14.24
CA VAL A 192 -8.50 -2.17 -12.78
C VAL A 192 -7.98 -0.80 -12.34
N HIS A 193 -7.12 -0.14 -13.13
CA HIS A 193 -6.76 1.25 -12.90
C HIS A 193 -7.96 2.20 -12.97
N GLY A 194 -8.92 1.93 -13.86
CA GLY A 194 -10.16 2.69 -13.95
C GLY A 194 -11.03 2.61 -12.68
N ALA A 195 -10.86 1.58 -11.85
CA ALA A 195 -11.71 1.33 -10.68
C ALA A 195 -11.75 2.55 -9.75
N GLY A 196 -10.61 2.94 -9.20
CA GLY A 196 -10.53 4.10 -8.32
C GLY A 196 -10.82 5.39 -9.10
N HIS A 197 -10.17 5.58 -10.25
CA HIS A 197 -10.27 6.80 -11.03
C HIS A 197 -11.71 7.16 -11.42
N SER A 198 -12.37 6.31 -12.19
CA SER A 198 -13.69 6.61 -12.73
C SER A 198 -14.84 6.10 -11.85
N GLY A 199 -14.61 5.09 -11.00
CA GLY A 199 -15.61 4.63 -10.03
C GLY A 199 -15.88 5.62 -8.89
N VAL A 200 -14.86 6.39 -8.46
CA VAL A 200 -15.01 7.44 -7.44
C VAL A 200 -15.15 8.82 -8.07
N GLY A 201 -14.39 9.08 -9.14
CA GLY A 201 -14.35 10.38 -9.78
C GLY A 201 -15.49 10.63 -10.77
N GLY A 202 -16.13 9.60 -11.31
CA GLY A 202 -17.25 9.73 -12.23
C GLY A 202 -17.02 10.76 -13.33
N LEU A 203 -17.99 11.67 -13.50
CA LEU A 203 -17.98 12.67 -14.55
C LEU A 203 -17.35 14.00 -14.10
N TYR A 204 -17.52 14.39 -12.84
CA TYR A 204 -17.09 15.70 -12.33
C TYR A 204 -15.96 15.66 -11.29
N GLY A 205 -15.66 14.48 -10.75
CA GLY A 205 -14.75 14.30 -9.64
C GLY A 205 -13.29 14.44 -10.02
N VAL A 206 -12.46 14.85 -9.06
CA VAL A 206 -11.03 15.11 -9.29
C VAL A 206 -10.30 13.83 -9.67
N LEU A 207 -10.66 12.69 -9.05
CA LEU A 207 -9.97 11.43 -9.27
C LEU A 207 -10.11 10.90 -10.71
N THR A 208 -11.12 11.31 -11.48
CA THR A 208 -11.27 10.92 -12.90
C THR A 208 -10.40 11.76 -13.86
N ASP A 209 -9.81 12.86 -13.37
CA ASP A 209 -8.93 13.74 -14.15
C ASP A 209 -7.57 13.06 -14.37
N ALA A 210 -7.28 12.64 -15.61
CA ALA A 210 -6.03 11.94 -15.93
C ALA A 210 -4.75 12.75 -15.63
N TYR A 211 -4.87 14.07 -15.48
CA TYR A 211 -3.77 14.95 -15.09
C TYR A 211 -3.79 15.27 -13.60
N ALA A 212 -4.95 15.72 -13.11
CA ALA A 212 -5.09 16.31 -11.78
C ALA A 212 -5.56 15.31 -10.71
N SER A 213 -5.73 14.03 -11.03
CA SER A 213 -6.23 12.99 -10.11
C SER A 213 -5.51 12.86 -8.76
N PRO A 214 -4.19 13.11 -8.62
CA PRO A 214 -3.56 13.14 -7.29
C PRO A 214 -4.05 14.27 -6.39
N GLY A 215 -4.88 15.18 -6.91
CA GLY A 215 -5.60 16.19 -6.14
C GLY A 215 -6.63 15.58 -5.18
N ASP A 216 -7.14 14.37 -5.44
CA ASP A 216 -7.93 13.60 -4.47
C ASP A 216 -6.99 12.68 -3.65
N PRO A 217 -6.97 12.79 -2.31
CA PRO A 217 -6.14 11.93 -1.46
C PRO A 217 -6.32 10.42 -1.67
N LEU A 218 -7.47 9.96 -2.20
CA LEU A 218 -7.69 8.55 -2.54
C LEU A 218 -6.78 8.03 -3.66
N PHE A 219 -6.21 8.91 -4.48
CA PHE A 219 -5.25 8.54 -5.53
C PHE A 219 -4.13 7.66 -4.99
N TYR A 220 -3.55 8.03 -3.86
CA TYR A 220 -2.38 7.34 -3.29
C TYR A 220 -2.75 5.99 -2.68
N LEU A 221 -4.01 5.80 -2.27
CA LEU A 221 -4.54 4.54 -1.77
C LEU A 221 -4.84 3.57 -2.92
N HIS A 222 -5.42 4.10 -4.00
CA HIS A 222 -5.66 3.37 -5.25
C HIS A 222 -4.33 2.93 -5.89
N HIS A 223 -3.38 3.85 -6.09
CA HIS A 223 -2.09 3.52 -6.70
C HIS A 223 -1.19 2.66 -5.82
N ALA A 224 -1.37 2.68 -4.49
CA ALA A 224 -0.73 1.68 -3.63
C ALA A 224 -1.25 0.25 -3.91
N ASN A 225 -2.53 0.08 -4.25
CA ASN A 225 -3.05 -1.24 -4.64
C ASN A 225 -2.65 -1.62 -6.08
N MET A 226 -2.53 -0.65 -6.99
CA MET A 226 -1.92 -0.89 -8.31
C MET A 226 -0.48 -1.39 -8.16
N ASP A 227 0.31 -0.77 -7.28
CA ASP A 227 1.67 -1.21 -7.02
C ASP A 227 1.74 -2.62 -6.40
N ARG A 228 0.83 -2.90 -5.44
CA ARG A 228 0.65 -4.24 -4.87
C ARG A 228 0.29 -5.27 -5.95
N LEU A 229 -0.60 -4.92 -6.89
CA LEU A 229 -0.98 -5.80 -7.99
C LEU A 229 0.23 -6.16 -8.86
N TRP A 230 1.03 -5.17 -9.24
CA TRP A 230 2.25 -5.40 -10.01
C TRP A 230 3.25 -6.26 -9.26
N TRP A 231 3.51 -5.96 -7.98
CA TRP A 231 4.39 -6.77 -7.15
C TRP A 231 3.89 -8.22 -7.02
N SER A 232 2.58 -8.41 -6.87
CA SER A 232 1.97 -9.74 -6.81
C SER A 232 2.14 -10.49 -8.12
N TRP A 233 1.99 -9.80 -9.27
CA TRP A 233 2.28 -10.37 -10.58
C TRP A 233 3.76 -10.76 -10.73
N GLN A 234 4.69 -9.91 -10.29
CA GLN A 234 6.13 -10.22 -10.29
C GLN A 234 6.41 -11.45 -9.43
N SER A 235 5.78 -11.54 -8.25
CA SER A 235 6.01 -12.60 -7.26
C SER A 235 5.60 -14.00 -7.75
N LYS A 236 4.64 -14.11 -8.69
CA LYS A 236 4.27 -15.40 -9.31
C LYS A 236 5.44 -16.08 -10.03
N ASN A 237 6.38 -15.32 -10.59
CA ASN A 237 7.62 -15.85 -11.18
C ASN A 237 8.73 -14.81 -11.10
N LEU A 238 9.27 -14.64 -9.90
CA LEU A 238 10.18 -13.54 -9.61
C LEU A 238 11.46 -13.60 -10.45
N SER A 239 11.96 -14.80 -10.76
CA SER A 239 13.17 -14.97 -11.57
C SER A 239 13.05 -14.38 -12.98
N SER A 240 11.88 -14.48 -13.62
CA SER A 240 11.67 -13.89 -14.95
C SER A 240 11.09 -12.48 -14.87
N ARG A 241 10.14 -12.24 -13.98
CA ARG A 241 9.32 -11.02 -13.94
C ARG A 241 9.97 -9.85 -13.21
N LEU A 242 11.02 -10.08 -12.42
CA LEU A 242 11.74 -8.99 -11.76
C LEU A 242 12.50 -8.11 -12.78
N THR A 243 12.89 -8.68 -13.92
CA THR A 243 13.58 -7.98 -15.00
C THR A 243 12.71 -7.80 -16.25
N ASP A 244 11.46 -8.27 -16.22
CA ASP A 244 10.53 -8.13 -17.33
C ASP A 244 10.01 -6.69 -17.37
N ILE A 245 10.47 -5.93 -18.35
CA ILE A 245 10.04 -4.57 -18.64
C ILE A 245 9.95 -4.39 -20.15
N SER A 246 8.85 -3.82 -20.61
CA SER A 246 8.58 -3.52 -22.02
C SER A 246 7.45 -2.48 -22.12
N GLY A 247 7.05 -2.12 -23.33
CA GLY A 247 6.05 -1.09 -23.59
C GLY A 247 6.69 0.21 -24.05
N PRO A 248 5.94 1.04 -24.79
CA PRO A 248 6.51 2.16 -25.52
C PRO A 248 6.88 3.32 -24.61
N ILE A 249 7.82 4.16 -25.05
CA ILE A 249 8.06 5.49 -24.46
C ILE A 249 7.09 6.56 -24.97
N ILE A 250 6.31 6.27 -26.02
CA ILE A 250 5.29 7.15 -26.59
C ILE A 250 3.93 6.56 -26.26
N ALA A 251 3.02 7.38 -25.72
CA ALA A 251 1.69 6.94 -25.32
C ALA A 251 0.95 6.22 -26.47
N ASN A 252 0.35 5.07 -26.15
CA ASN A 252 -0.42 4.20 -27.04
C ASN A 252 0.36 3.57 -28.22
N ASP A 253 1.67 3.74 -28.33
CA ASP A 253 2.50 3.15 -29.39
C ASP A 253 2.88 1.68 -29.07
N TRP A 254 1.93 0.83 -28.70
CA TRP A 254 2.23 -0.53 -28.20
C TRP A 254 2.90 -1.46 -29.22
N LEU A 255 2.85 -1.10 -30.51
CA LEU A 255 3.59 -1.77 -31.59
C LEU A 255 5.00 -1.21 -31.79
N ASN A 256 5.36 -0.13 -31.08
CA ASN A 256 6.62 0.62 -31.20
C ASN A 256 6.93 1.06 -32.64
N GLU A 257 5.92 1.57 -33.36
CA GLU A 257 6.09 2.09 -34.71
C GLU A 257 6.74 3.47 -34.74
N LYS A 258 6.60 4.24 -33.65
CA LYS A 258 7.07 5.63 -33.55
C LYS A 258 8.24 5.77 -32.58
N GLY A 259 8.23 4.98 -31.51
CA GLY A 259 9.18 5.05 -30.41
C GLY A 259 9.99 3.76 -30.24
N ARG A 260 10.52 3.61 -29.03
CA ARG A 260 11.20 2.41 -28.57
C ARG A 260 10.56 1.91 -27.28
N ASN A 261 10.85 0.67 -26.94
CA ASN A 261 10.50 0.16 -25.62
C ASN A 261 11.31 0.85 -24.52
N VAL A 262 10.69 0.95 -23.35
CA VAL A 262 11.42 1.18 -22.10
C VAL A 262 12.42 0.05 -21.85
N THR A 263 13.45 0.34 -21.07
CA THR A 263 14.54 -0.59 -20.77
C THR A 263 14.92 -0.45 -19.31
N LEU A 264 15.51 -1.47 -18.70
CA LEU A 264 16.02 -1.40 -17.32
C LEU A 264 17.02 -0.27 -17.05
N ASP A 265 17.72 0.20 -18.08
CA ASP A 265 18.65 1.35 -18.04
C ASP A 265 17.98 2.72 -18.14
N GLY A 266 16.69 2.74 -18.48
CA GLY A 266 15.91 3.97 -18.45
C GLY A 266 15.74 4.46 -17.02
N THR A 267 15.42 5.75 -16.87
CA THR A 267 15.22 6.37 -15.56
C THR A 267 13.78 6.81 -15.37
N VAL A 268 13.33 6.73 -14.13
CA VAL A 268 12.06 7.27 -13.65
C VAL A 268 12.36 8.51 -12.80
N PHE A 269 11.52 9.53 -12.90
CA PHE A 269 11.64 10.75 -12.13
C PHE A 269 10.33 11.11 -11.42
N VAL A 270 10.44 11.51 -10.16
CA VAL A 270 9.36 12.14 -9.40
C VAL A 270 9.87 13.48 -8.88
N GLY A 271 9.08 14.51 -9.13
CA GLY A 271 9.42 15.93 -9.07
C GLY A 271 10.00 16.49 -7.77
N THR A 272 10.05 17.81 -7.75
CA THR A 272 10.71 18.73 -6.81
C THR A 272 10.45 18.50 -5.31
N THR A 273 9.40 17.79 -4.89
CA THR A 273 9.16 17.49 -3.46
C THR A 273 10.29 16.68 -2.84
N VAL A 274 10.70 15.62 -3.53
CA VAL A 274 11.78 14.72 -3.11
C VAL A 274 12.93 14.71 -4.12
N ASN A 275 12.68 15.18 -5.36
CA ASN A 275 13.64 15.25 -6.46
C ASN A 275 14.38 13.91 -6.65
N VAL A 276 13.61 12.87 -6.93
CA VAL A 276 14.13 11.50 -6.98
C VAL A 276 14.14 11.01 -8.42
N THR A 277 15.34 10.73 -8.91
CA THR A 277 15.57 10.00 -10.16
C THR A 277 16.14 8.63 -9.82
N MET A 278 15.53 7.57 -10.34
CA MET A 278 16.07 6.22 -10.20
C MET A 278 16.05 5.45 -11.52
N PRO A 279 17.08 4.63 -11.79
CA PRO A 279 17.01 3.64 -12.85
C PRO A 279 15.82 2.70 -12.66
N ILE A 280 15.17 2.30 -13.76
CA ILE A 280 14.03 1.38 -13.72
C ILE A 280 14.43 0.09 -13.01
N ARG A 281 15.62 -0.45 -13.29
CA ARG A 281 16.18 -1.62 -12.59
C ARG A 281 16.13 -1.56 -11.06
N ASP A 282 16.23 -0.38 -10.47
CA ASP A 282 16.20 -0.18 -9.03
C ASP A 282 14.77 -0.07 -8.49
N VAL A 283 13.84 0.39 -9.33
CA VAL A 283 12.40 0.48 -9.04
C VAL A 283 11.71 -0.90 -9.17
N MET A 284 12.25 -1.81 -9.98
CA MET A 284 11.67 -3.14 -10.19
C MET A 284 11.58 -4.00 -8.92
N ASP A 285 12.51 -3.84 -7.97
CA ASP A 285 12.62 -4.67 -6.76
C ASP A 285 12.36 -3.85 -5.48
N ILE A 286 11.14 -3.92 -4.96
CA ILE A 286 10.72 -3.19 -3.75
C ILE A 286 11.52 -3.55 -2.49
N ARG A 287 12.24 -4.68 -2.53
CA ARG A 287 12.98 -5.23 -1.37
C ARG A 287 14.38 -4.65 -1.25
N LYS A 288 14.91 -4.09 -2.34
CA LYS A 288 16.27 -3.55 -2.40
C LYS A 288 16.26 -2.03 -2.25
N SER A 289 16.06 -1.32 -3.36
CA SER A 289 16.35 0.11 -3.45
C SER A 289 15.26 0.98 -2.83
N LEU A 290 14.03 0.47 -2.73
CA LEU A 290 12.90 1.18 -2.13
C LEU A 290 12.70 0.86 -0.64
N GLY A 291 13.40 -0.15 -0.12
CA GLY A 291 13.47 -0.44 1.31
C GLY A 291 12.16 -0.92 1.95
N TYR A 292 11.11 -1.25 1.19
CA TYR A 292 9.81 -1.66 1.73
C TYR A 292 9.91 -2.89 2.67
N ILE A 293 10.84 -3.81 2.39
CA ILE A 293 11.10 -4.98 3.26
C ILE A 293 12.19 -4.71 4.31
N ASN A 294 13.15 -3.82 4.03
CA ASN A 294 14.24 -3.49 4.95
C ASN A 294 13.84 -2.47 6.04
N HIS A 295 12.71 -1.77 5.88
CA HIS A 295 12.22 -0.84 6.89
C HIS A 295 11.51 -1.50 8.08
N PHE A 296 11.11 -2.77 7.99
CA PHE A 296 10.59 -3.53 9.14
C PHE A 296 11.68 -4.18 10.01
N THR A 297 12.93 -4.19 9.55
CA THR A 297 14.09 -4.44 10.41
C THR A 297 14.66 -3.16 11.04
N THR A 298 14.08 -1.99 10.72
CA THR A 298 14.51 -0.69 11.24
C THR A 298 13.37 0.09 11.91
N THR A 299 12.36 -0.59 12.46
CA THR A 299 11.90 -0.15 13.78
C THR A 299 13.09 -0.34 14.70
N MET A 300 13.51 0.74 15.36
CA MET A 300 14.48 0.70 16.44
C MET A 300 14.03 -0.31 17.52
N MET A 301 14.37 -1.59 17.34
CA MET A 301 15.01 -2.30 18.42
C MET A 301 16.40 -1.67 18.51
N PRO A 302 16.81 -1.14 19.67
CA PRO A 302 18.18 -0.67 19.82
C PRO A 302 19.07 -1.85 19.42
N THR A 303 19.96 -1.61 18.46
CA THR A 303 21.03 -2.54 18.14
C THR A 303 21.62 -3.05 19.46
N PRO A 304 21.77 -4.38 19.66
CA PRO A 304 22.61 -4.83 20.75
C PRO A 304 23.97 -4.26 20.43
N GLU A 305 24.37 -3.29 21.25
CA GLU A 305 25.71 -2.73 21.26
C GLU A 305 26.69 -3.91 21.12
N PRO A 306 27.73 -3.81 20.27
CA PRO A 306 28.75 -4.86 20.15
C PRO A 306 29.13 -5.28 21.56
N PRO A 307 29.19 -6.59 21.88
CA PRO A 307 29.19 -7.08 23.25
C PRO A 307 30.17 -6.25 24.04
N GLN A 308 29.64 -5.36 24.90
CA GLN A 308 30.51 -4.43 25.59
C GLN A 308 31.51 -5.28 26.36
N PRO A 309 32.82 -4.98 26.29
CA PRO A 309 33.80 -5.70 27.08
C PRO A 309 33.28 -5.69 28.53
N PRO A 310 33.29 -6.84 29.22
CA PRO A 310 32.58 -7.01 30.48
C PRO A 310 32.90 -5.83 31.39
N ARG A 311 31.88 -5.02 31.70
CA ARG A 311 32.05 -3.78 32.45
C ARG A 311 32.78 -4.12 33.75
N ARG A 312 34.03 -3.64 33.86
CA ARG A 312 34.84 -3.89 35.04
C ARG A 312 34.13 -3.25 36.24
N PRO A 313 33.89 -4.00 37.33
CA PRO A 313 33.24 -3.43 38.51
C PRO A 313 34.14 -2.34 39.10
N ALA A 314 33.53 -1.36 39.78
CA ALA A 314 34.30 -0.37 40.54
C ALA A 314 35.26 -1.06 41.53
N CYS A 315 36.45 -0.51 41.72
CA CYS A 315 37.43 -1.03 42.67
C CYS A 315 36.83 -1.07 44.10
N THR A 316 37.40 -1.91 44.96
CA THR A 316 36.87 -2.15 46.31
C THR A 316 36.72 -0.84 47.09
N LEU A 317 37.71 0.04 47.02
CA LEU A 317 37.69 1.31 47.75
C LEU A 317 36.58 2.25 47.27
N CYS A 318 36.47 2.50 45.96
CA CYS A 318 35.43 3.37 45.41
C CYS A 318 34.03 2.84 45.68
N LYS A 319 33.87 1.50 45.70
CA LYS A 319 32.61 0.86 46.09
C LYS A 319 32.28 1.10 47.56
N VAL A 320 33.23 0.87 48.47
CA VAL A 320 33.03 1.08 49.92
C VAL A 320 32.73 2.54 50.22
N ARG A 321 33.47 3.46 49.59
CA ARG A 321 33.28 4.91 49.74
C ARG A 321 32.07 5.47 48.96
N LYS A 322 31.39 4.64 48.17
CA LYS A 322 30.28 5.03 47.27
C LYS A 322 30.61 6.23 46.37
N VAL A 323 31.87 6.36 45.94
CA VAL A 323 32.32 7.41 45.04
C VAL A 323 32.46 6.88 43.62
N LYS A 324 32.33 7.77 42.62
CA LYS A 324 32.45 7.40 41.21
C LYS A 324 33.86 6.87 40.92
N CYS A 325 33.94 5.65 40.40
CA CYS A 325 35.17 5.03 39.92
C CYS A 325 35.22 5.19 38.39
N ASP A 326 36.31 5.74 37.87
CA ASP A 326 36.64 5.77 36.43
C ASP A 326 36.97 4.37 35.88
N ARG A 327 37.34 3.43 36.77
CA ARG A 327 37.53 1.99 36.48
C ARG A 327 38.80 1.66 35.68
N ASP A 328 39.68 2.64 35.55
CA ASP A 328 41.08 2.42 35.20
C ASP A 328 41.81 1.69 36.34
N SER A 329 42.99 1.14 36.04
CA SER A 329 43.79 0.41 37.01
C SER A 329 45.23 0.91 36.98
N PRO A 330 45.64 1.76 37.95
CA PRO A 330 44.87 2.26 39.10
C PRO A 330 43.86 3.36 38.73
N CYS A 331 42.77 3.46 39.49
CA CYS A 331 41.69 4.42 39.28
C CYS A 331 42.07 5.81 39.83
N MET A 332 41.61 6.90 39.21
CA MET A 332 42.06 8.27 39.56
C MET A 332 41.77 8.67 41.02
N ASN A 333 40.69 8.14 41.61
CA ASN A 333 40.39 8.39 43.02
C ASN A 333 41.35 7.65 43.98
N CYS A 334 41.81 6.45 43.61
CA CYS A 334 42.84 5.73 44.37
C CYS A 334 44.21 6.39 44.22
N VAL A 335 44.56 6.85 43.01
CA VAL A 335 45.78 7.62 42.74
C VAL A 335 45.79 8.91 43.58
N LYS A 336 44.70 9.69 43.54
CA LYS A 336 44.58 10.93 44.35
C LYS A 336 44.58 10.68 45.85
N SER A 337 44.09 9.52 46.29
CA SER A 337 44.08 9.15 47.71
C SER A 337 45.38 8.50 48.17
N GLY A 338 46.35 8.26 47.28
CA GLY A 338 47.64 7.63 47.60
C GLY A 338 47.51 6.17 48.07
N VAL A 339 46.46 5.47 47.65
CA VAL A 339 46.13 4.11 48.13
C VAL A 339 46.04 3.12 46.97
N ASP A 340 46.31 1.86 47.28
CA ASP A 340 46.34 0.79 46.28
C ASP A 340 44.94 0.46 45.73
N CYS A 341 44.85 0.24 44.41
CA CYS A 341 43.59 0.11 43.69
C CYS A 341 43.25 -1.34 43.35
N ILE A 342 42.57 -2.02 44.28
CA ILE A 342 42.20 -3.43 44.11
C ILE A 342 40.93 -3.58 43.25
N GLN A 343 41.08 -4.18 42.07
CA GLN A 343 39.99 -4.50 41.14
C GLN A 343 39.16 -5.70 41.64
N ARG A 344 37.84 -5.68 41.40
CA ARG A 344 36.94 -6.79 41.72
C ARG A 344 36.69 -7.65 40.47
N THR A 345 36.49 -8.96 40.61
CA THR A 345 36.10 -9.85 39.50
C THR A 345 34.59 -10.19 39.57
N ASN A 346 33.96 -10.41 38.42
CA ASN A 346 32.53 -10.76 38.34
C ASN A 346 32.32 -12.27 38.60
N ALA A 347 31.25 -12.63 39.33
CA ALA A 347 30.84 -14.02 39.51
C ALA A 347 30.20 -14.58 38.21
N LYS A 348 30.42 -15.87 37.92
CA LYS A 348 29.95 -16.56 36.70
C LYS A 348 28.40 -16.54 36.60
N THR A 349 27.88 -16.26 35.40
CA THR A 349 26.44 -16.26 35.06
C THR A 349 25.87 -17.69 34.97
N ARG A 350 24.65 -17.92 35.48
CA ARG A 350 23.89 -19.20 35.36
C ARG A 350 23.31 -19.37 33.95
N ASP A 351 23.36 -20.59 33.43
CA ASP A 351 22.79 -20.98 32.14
C ASP A 351 21.24 -20.87 32.07
N ARG A 352 20.75 -20.64 30.84
CA ARG A 352 19.34 -20.41 30.46
C ARG A 352 18.50 -21.69 30.60
N LYS A 353 17.34 -21.62 31.28
CA LYS A 353 16.42 -22.76 31.50
C LYS A 353 15.77 -23.24 30.19
N LYS A 354 15.65 -24.58 30.03
CA LYS A 354 14.92 -25.26 28.93
C LYS A 354 13.40 -25.09 29.04
N PRO A 355 12.63 -25.22 27.92
CA PRO A 355 11.18 -25.03 27.89
C PRO A 355 10.42 -26.03 28.78
N THR A 356 9.36 -25.56 29.43
CA THR A 356 8.54 -26.32 30.37
C THR A 356 7.68 -27.37 29.66
N ILE A 357 7.50 -28.54 30.29
CA ILE A 357 6.70 -29.69 29.79
C ILE A 357 5.30 -29.28 29.29
N GLU A 358 4.70 -28.28 29.92
CA GLU A 358 3.38 -27.73 29.54
C GLU A 358 3.37 -27.12 28.13
N LEU A 359 4.46 -26.48 27.70
CA LEU A 359 4.56 -25.92 26.35
C LEU A 359 4.64 -27.04 25.30
N GLN A 360 5.37 -28.11 25.61
CA GLN A 360 5.48 -29.26 24.72
C GLN A 360 4.13 -29.98 24.60
N ARG A 361 3.39 -30.09 25.71
CA ARG A 361 2.07 -30.72 25.74
C ARG A 361 1.03 -29.94 24.90
N LYS A 362 1.14 -28.61 24.87
CA LYS A 362 0.31 -27.73 24.03
C LYS A 362 0.64 -27.87 22.55
N LEU A 363 1.93 -27.99 22.23
CA LEU A 363 2.38 -28.23 20.86
C LEU A 363 1.82 -29.55 20.31
N ASP A 364 1.97 -30.64 21.09
CA ASP A 364 1.48 -31.96 20.70
C ASP A 364 -0.06 -32.00 20.56
N LEU A 365 -0.78 -31.16 21.32
CA LEU A 365 -2.24 -31.04 21.22
C LEU A 365 -2.65 -30.34 19.92
N CYS A 366 -1.97 -29.24 19.55
CA CYS A 366 -2.21 -28.55 18.29
C CYS A 366 -1.91 -29.45 17.09
N GLU A 367 -0.82 -30.21 17.12
CA GLU A 367 -0.47 -31.13 16.02
C GLU A 367 -1.54 -32.22 15.82
N ARG A 368 -2.11 -32.78 16.90
CA ARG A 368 -3.21 -33.76 16.82
C ARG A 368 -4.48 -33.17 16.23
N MET A 369 -4.84 -31.94 16.59
CA MET A 369 -6.02 -31.27 16.05
C MET A 369 -5.89 -31.01 14.54
N ILE A 370 -4.70 -30.62 14.08
CA ILE A 370 -4.40 -30.41 12.65
C ILE A 370 -4.54 -31.73 11.86
N GLN A 371 -4.09 -32.85 12.43
CA GLN A 371 -4.23 -34.17 11.80
C GLN A 371 -5.70 -34.62 11.70
N GLN A 372 -6.53 -34.35 12.71
CA GLN A 372 -7.96 -34.67 12.68
C GLN A 372 -8.73 -33.85 11.63
N LEU A 373 -8.45 -32.56 11.52
CA LEU A 373 -9.05 -31.69 10.51
C LEU A 373 -8.62 -32.08 9.08
N SER A 374 -7.37 -32.55 8.92
CA SER A 374 -6.88 -33.05 7.64
C SER A 374 -7.53 -34.38 7.22
N ALA A 375 -7.89 -35.23 8.19
CA ALA A 375 -8.59 -36.49 7.94
C ALA A 375 -10.07 -36.29 7.59
N MET A 376 -10.74 -35.29 8.18
CA MET A 376 -12.14 -34.95 7.88
C MET A 376 -12.35 -34.43 6.45
N LYS A 377 -11.30 -33.91 5.78
CA LYS A 377 -11.34 -33.49 4.38
C LYS A 377 -11.18 -34.63 3.34
N ARG A 378 -11.03 -35.90 3.76
CA ARG A 378 -10.65 -37.02 2.85
C ARG A 378 -11.65 -38.19 2.74
N SER A 379 -12.90 -38.05 3.16
CA SER A 379 -13.91 -39.11 2.97
C SER A 379 -14.81 -38.84 1.75
N PRO A 380 -14.87 -39.73 0.74
CA PRO A 380 -15.87 -39.64 -0.33
C PRO A 380 -17.08 -40.53 0.00
N GLU A 381 -18.27 -39.94 0.13
CA GLU A 381 -19.52 -40.70 0.10
C GLU A 381 -20.13 -40.66 -1.31
N VAL A 382 -20.28 -41.85 -1.89
CA VAL A 382 -20.95 -42.16 -3.16
C VAL A 382 -22.20 -42.98 -2.85
N ILE A 383 -23.39 -42.50 -3.23
CA ILE A 383 -24.57 -43.28 -3.69
C ILE A 383 -25.38 -42.33 -4.61
N GLY A 384 -25.34 -42.44 -5.94
CA GLY A 384 -26.24 -43.25 -6.80
C GLY A 384 -27.64 -42.58 -6.94
N THR A 385 -28.10 -42.05 -8.08
CA THR A 385 -28.44 -42.76 -9.33
C THR A 385 -28.63 -41.84 -10.57
N ARG A 386 -28.05 -42.29 -11.70
CA ARG A 386 -28.35 -42.14 -13.15
C ARG A 386 -29.46 -41.17 -13.63
N HIS A 387 -29.08 -40.25 -14.54
CA HIS A 387 -29.42 -40.37 -15.98
C HIS A 387 -28.47 -39.57 -16.91
N SER A 388 -27.97 -40.31 -17.90
CA SER A 388 -27.35 -40.02 -19.21
C SER A 388 -27.45 -38.64 -19.88
N GLY A 389 -26.28 -38.14 -20.35
CA GLY A 389 -26.11 -37.64 -21.74
C GLY A 389 -25.37 -36.30 -21.95
N GLY A 390 -24.11 -36.35 -22.44
CA GLY A 390 -23.45 -35.32 -23.26
C GLY A 390 -22.35 -34.46 -22.61
N GLY A 391 -21.08 -34.66 -23.00
CA GLY A 391 -19.92 -33.80 -22.66
C GLY A 391 -19.95 -32.47 -23.40
N GLU A 392 -19.08 -31.46 -23.21
CA GLU A 392 -17.77 -31.18 -22.60
C GLU A 392 -17.77 -29.64 -22.39
N ALA A 393 -17.05 -28.93 -21.53
CA ALA A 393 -16.10 -29.19 -20.46
C ALA A 393 -16.23 -27.99 -19.48
N ASN A 394 -16.46 -28.25 -18.20
CA ASN A 394 -16.44 -27.24 -17.14
C ASN A 394 -15.07 -27.32 -16.46
N GLU A 395 -14.24 -26.29 -16.62
CA GLU A 395 -13.07 -26.08 -15.77
C GLU A 395 -13.56 -25.57 -14.40
N GLU A 396 -13.34 -26.39 -13.36
CA GLU A 396 -13.60 -26.02 -11.97
C GLU A 396 -12.76 -24.80 -11.57
N ILE A 397 -13.45 -23.71 -11.22
CA ILE A 397 -12.87 -22.52 -10.61
C ILE A 397 -12.29 -22.92 -9.24
N GLN A 398 -10.97 -22.93 -9.13
CA GLN A 398 -10.29 -23.07 -7.85
C GLN A 398 -10.41 -21.77 -7.03
N PRO A 399 -10.60 -21.83 -5.69
CA PRO A 399 -10.76 -20.63 -4.86
C PRO A 399 -9.50 -19.75 -4.90
N LEU A 400 -9.68 -18.49 -5.30
CA LEU A 400 -8.61 -17.52 -5.62
C LEU A 400 -8.00 -16.81 -4.40
N ASP A 401 -8.04 -17.43 -3.21
CA ASP A 401 -7.75 -16.71 -1.95
C ASP A 401 -6.35 -16.97 -1.37
N ALA A 402 -5.59 -17.92 -1.92
CA ALA A 402 -4.35 -18.38 -1.29
C ALA A 402 -3.05 -17.70 -1.76
N SER A 403 -3.07 -16.74 -2.70
CA SER A 403 -1.81 -16.23 -3.32
C SER A 403 -1.58 -14.73 -3.29
N LEU A 404 -2.54 -13.95 -2.78
CA LEU A 404 -2.40 -12.51 -2.63
C LEU A 404 -1.91 -12.22 -1.22
N GLY A 405 -0.64 -11.84 -1.07
CA GLY A 405 -0.09 -11.44 0.23
C GLY A 405 -0.96 -10.37 0.89
N LYS A 406 -1.07 -10.45 2.22
CA LYS A 406 -2.02 -9.67 3.03
C LYS A 406 -1.30 -8.80 4.06
N LEU A 407 -1.81 -7.60 4.27
CA LEU A 407 -1.43 -6.73 5.38
C LEU A 407 -2.17 -7.17 6.65
N VAL A 408 -1.44 -7.59 7.67
CA VAL A 408 -1.94 -7.98 8.98
C VAL A 408 -1.72 -6.82 9.95
N ILE A 409 -2.78 -6.44 10.66
CA ILE A 409 -2.76 -5.41 11.68
C ILE A 409 -2.88 -6.09 13.04
N ASP A 410 -1.84 -6.00 13.87
CA ASP A 410 -1.79 -6.58 15.21
C ASP A 410 -1.22 -5.55 16.20
N GLU A 411 -2.03 -5.18 17.20
CA GLU A 411 -1.71 -4.29 18.32
C GLU A 411 -0.68 -3.18 18.02
N GLY A 412 -1.01 -2.30 17.06
CA GLY A 412 -0.19 -1.13 16.72
C GLY A 412 1.01 -1.43 15.80
N SER A 413 1.13 -2.65 15.27
CA SER A 413 2.09 -3.03 14.23
C SER A 413 1.38 -3.53 12.97
N VAL A 414 1.92 -3.16 11.81
CA VAL A 414 1.41 -3.56 10.50
C VAL A 414 2.45 -4.46 9.84
N ARG A 415 2.07 -5.66 9.40
CA ARG A 415 2.98 -6.65 8.80
C ARG A 415 2.41 -7.15 7.48
N PHE A 416 3.18 -7.14 6.41
CA PHE A 416 2.81 -7.81 5.17
C PHE A 416 3.26 -9.27 5.22
N THR A 417 2.37 -10.22 4.92
CA THR A 417 2.72 -11.64 4.77
C THR A 417 2.37 -12.13 3.37
N ASP A 418 3.36 -12.68 2.66
CA ASP A 418 3.22 -13.38 1.39
C ASP A 418 3.01 -14.90 1.59
N ASN A 419 3.09 -15.38 2.84
CA ASN A 419 2.93 -16.78 3.19
C ASN A 419 1.44 -17.15 3.34
N THR A 420 1.00 -18.02 2.45
CA THR A 420 -0.37 -18.53 2.31
C THR A 420 -0.92 -19.16 3.59
N LEU A 421 -0.05 -19.80 4.38
CA LEU A 421 -0.41 -20.42 5.65
C LEU A 421 -0.74 -19.37 6.72
N TRP A 422 0.04 -18.29 6.78
CA TRP A 422 -0.18 -17.23 7.76
C TRP A 422 -1.40 -16.38 7.38
N ALA A 423 -1.60 -16.09 6.10
CA ALA A 423 -2.80 -15.41 5.62
C ALA A 423 -4.09 -16.15 6.06
N ALA A 424 -4.16 -17.45 5.81
CA ALA A 424 -5.29 -18.28 6.21
C ALA A 424 -5.50 -18.34 7.74
N ILE A 425 -4.41 -18.43 8.53
CA ILE A 425 -4.50 -18.39 9.99
C ILE A 425 -5.08 -17.05 10.48
N PHE A 426 -4.69 -15.93 9.84
CA PHE A 426 -5.22 -14.61 10.20
C PHE A 426 -6.68 -14.41 9.76
N ASP A 427 -7.09 -14.98 8.63
CA ASP A 427 -8.50 -14.95 8.21
C ASP A 427 -9.39 -15.70 9.20
N GLU A 428 -8.98 -16.91 9.58
CA GLU A 428 -9.70 -17.71 10.57
C GLU A 428 -9.70 -17.05 11.97
N ALA A 429 -8.60 -16.42 12.37
CA ALA A 429 -8.52 -15.67 13.63
C ALA A 429 -9.40 -14.41 13.63
N SER A 430 -9.43 -13.67 12.51
CA SER A 430 -10.26 -12.47 12.35
C SER A 430 -11.74 -12.83 12.27
N TYR A 431 -12.07 -13.92 11.59
CA TYR A 431 -13.41 -14.49 11.54
C TYR A 431 -13.86 -14.93 12.93
N ALA A 432 -13.02 -15.67 13.66
CA ALA A 432 -13.30 -16.06 15.05
C ALA A 432 -13.48 -14.84 15.98
N GLN A 433 -12.66 -13.79 15.84
CA GLN A 433 -12.83 -12.55 16.59
C GLN A 433 -14.16 -11.85 16.25
N LYS A 434 -14.53 -11.76 14.97
CA LYS A 434 -15.83 -11.21 14.55
C LYS A 434 -16.98 -12.01 15.15
N VAL A 435 -16.94 -13.34 15.07
CA VAL A 435 -17.97 -14.23 15.65
C VAL A 435 -18.06 -14.03 17.16
N VAL A 436 -16.95 -14.00 17.89
CA VAL A 436 -16.93 -13.76 19.35
C VAL A 436 -17.48 -12.37 19.69
N SER A 437 -17.12 -11.34 18.92
CA SER A 437 -17.62 -9.97 19.16
C SER A 437 -19.12 -9.84 18.89
N THR A 438 -19.64 -10.53 17.87
CA THR A 438 -21.08 -10.59 17.55
C THR A 438 -21.86 -11.38 18.61
N PHE A 439 -21.29 -12.44 19.17
CA PHE A 439 -21.91 -13.19 20.28
C PHE A 439 -21.92 -12.39 21.59
N MET A 440 -20.88 -11.58 21.85
CA MET A 440 -20.83 -10.71 23.03
C MET A 440 -21.72 -9.47 22.92
N SER A 441 -22.03 -9.00 21.71
CA SER A 441 -22.97 -7.88 21.50
C SER A 441 -24.45 -8.30 21.58
N HIS A 442 -24.76 -9.59 21.47
CA HIS A 442 -26.12 -10.15 21.62
C HIS A 442 -26.39 -10.74 23.01
N SER A 443 -25.43 -10.61 23.93
CA SER A 443 -25.53 -11.12 25.30
C SER A 443 -25.37 -9.99 26.32
N PHE A 444 -26.12 -8.89 26.17
CA PHE A 444 -26.41 -7.92 27.24
C PHE A 444 -27.72 -7.18 26.98
#